data_AF-A0A2G5DET6-F1
#
_entry.id   AF-A0A2G5DET6-F1
#
_cell.length_a   1.000
_cell.length_b   1.000
_cell.length_c   1.000
_cell.angle_alpha   90.00
_cell.angle_beta   90.00
_cell.angle_gamma   90.00
#
_symmetry.space_group_name_H-M   'P 1'
#
loop_
_entity.id
_entity.type
_entity.pdbx_description
1 polymer ?
#
loop_
_entity_poly.entity_id
_entity_poly.type
_entity_poly.pdbx_seq_one_letter_code
_entity_poly.pdbx_strand_id
1 'polypeptide(L)'
;MDLLFKVYPNLNVEEVATETYLQERSILSARNDDVATLNELGISHFPGEVHEYLAADKAIEDDQPIENRGNSISNENMQALNPPSLPPFKLQLKVGCPIMLLRNLQPRDGLCNGTRLMVIQFATRVIEAKILNGSHAENYVFIPRITLQPSVSETPFQMARRQFPYVGIDLRNHVFSHGQLYVALSRCTSSNRISVLLGNEDDDKTTNVVYPEVLL
;
A
#
# COMPACT_ATOMS: atom_id res chain seq x y z
N MET A 1 4.54 22.85 -7.12
CA MET A 1 5.38 22.27 -6.04
C MET A 1 4.96 20.82 -5.86
N ASP A 2 5.90 19.88 -5.78
CA ASP A 2 5.62 18.44 -5.71
C ASP A 2 4.66 18.10 -4.55
N LEU A 3 3.55 17.39 -4.81
CA LEU A 3 2.49 17.07 -3.84
C LEU A 3 3.07 16.39 -2.60
N LEU A 4 4.11 15.56 -2.80
CA LEU A 4 4.80 14.87 -1.72
C LEU A 4 5.37 15.87 -0.70
N PHE A 5 6.15 16.86 -1.13
CA PHE A 5 6.78 17.84 -0.23
C PHE A 5 5.81 18.87 0.32
N LYS A 6 4.64 19.07 -0.32
CA LYS A 6 3.56 19.90 0.24
C LYS A 6 2.94 19.26 1.47
N VAL A 7 2.72 17.93 1.46
CA VAL A 7 2.14 17.21 2.60
C VAL A 7 3.23 16.78 3.59
N TYR A 8 4.38 16.37 3.09
CA TYR A 8 5.54 15.92 3.85
C TYR A 8 6.73 16.87 3.66
N PRO A 9 6.70 18.07 4.29
CA PRO A 9 7.80 19.01 4.20
C PRO A 9 9.07 18.44 4.85
N ASN A 10 10.20 18.53 4.15
CA ASN A 10 11.49 18.02 4.61
C ASN A 10 11.51 16.49 4.86
N LEU A 11 10.71 15.73 4.10
CA LEU A 11 10.68 14.26 4.19
C LEU A 11 12.07 13.62 4.03
N ASN A 12 12.98 14.30 3.32
CA ASN A 12 14.34 13.88 3.04
C ASN A 12 15.37 14.21 4.13
N VAL A 13 14.95 14.85 5.21
CA VAL A 13 15.82 15.18 6.34
C VAL A 13 15.67 14.11 7.40
N GLU A 14 16.80 13.61 7.91
CA GLU A 14 16.82 12.64 9.01
C GLU A 14 16.07 13.19 10.24
N GLU A 15 15.43 12.28 11.00
CA GLU A 15 14.69 12.58 12.22
C GLU A 15 13.44 13.47 12.08
N VAL A 16 13.16 14.04 10.90
CA VAL A 16 11.92 14.82 10.67
C VAL A 16 10.67 13.94 10.65
N ALA A 17 10.78 12.74 10.08
CA ALA A 17 9.69 11.78 9.92
C ALA A 17 9.35 11.04 11.23
N THR A 18 9.09 11.80 12.31
CA THR A 18 8.65 11.29 13.61
C THR A 18 7.26 10.64 13.54
N GLU A 19 6.88 9.94 14.59
CA GLU A 19 5.58 9.26 14.70
C GLU A 19 4.43 10.24 14.55
N THR A 20 4.45 11.35 15.31
CA THR A 20 3.45 12.42 15.21
C THR A 20 3.44 13.02 13.81
N TYR A 21 4.61 13.22 13.20
CA TYR A 21 4.71 13.75 11.85
C TYR A 21 3.97 12.86 10.84
N LEU A 22 4.17 11.53 10.91
CA LEU A 22 3.51 10.58 10.02
C LEU A 22 2.02 10.39 10.36
N GLN A 23 1.65 10.40 11.64
CA GLN A 23 0.26 10.25 12.10
C GLN A 23 -0.68 11.29 11.48
N GLU A 24 -0.23 12.54 11.40
CA GLU A 24 -1.06 13.66 10.97
C GLU A 24 -1.16 13.84 9.45
N ARG A 25 -0.40 13.07 8.68
CA ARG A 25 -0.22 13.28 7.24
C ARG A 25 -0.56 12.03 6.45
N SER A 26 -1.34 12.21 5.39
CA SER A 26 -1.62 11.18 4.39
C SER A 26 -2.14 11.86 3.12
N ILE A 27 -1.52 11.55 1.99
CA ILE A 27 -2.05 11.89 0.66
C ILE A 27 -3.16 10.87 0.34
N LEU A 28 -4.02 11.16 -0.63
CA LEU A 28 -5.02 10.26 -1.23
C LEU A 28 -4.89 10.35 -2.72
N SER A 29 -4.98 9.23 -3.42
CA SER A 29 -5.21 9.23 -4.86
C SER A 29 -6.29 8.25 -5.27
N ALA A 30 -6.90 8.53 -6.42
CA ALA A 30 -7.95 7.69 -6.98
C ALA A 30 -7.42 6.62 -7.94
N ARG A 31 -6.21 6.79 -8.50
CA ARG A 31 -5.61 5.79 -9.38
C ARG A 31 -4.47 5.10 -8.66
N ASN A 32 -4.45 3.77 -8.77
CA ASN A 32 -3.38 2.96 -8.19
C ASN A 32 -2.01 3.32 -8.78
N ASP A 33 -1.95 3.71 -10.06
CA ASP A 33 -0.71 4.10 -10.75
C ASP A 33 -0.11 5.41 -10.18
N ASP A 34 -0.97 6.38 -9.84
CA ASP A 34 -0.55 7.63 -9.20
C ASP A 34 0.00 7.35 -7.80
N VAL A 35 -0.64 6.44 -7.05
CA VAL A 35 -0.12 5.98 -5.75
C VAL A 35 1.21 5.28 -5.92
N ALA A 36 1.35 4.37 -6.88
CA ALA A 36 2.63 3.69 -7.12
C ALA A 36 3.77 4.70 -7.36
N THR A 37 3.53 5.71 -8.19
CA THR A 37 4.49 6.80 -8.47
C THR A 37 4.83 7.60 -7.21
N LEU A 38 3.83 7.96 -6.40
CA LEU A 38 4.04 8.69 -5.14
C LEU A 38 4.79 7.84 -4.10
N ASN A 39 4.52 6.54 -4.04
CA ASN A 39 5.18 5.63 -3.11
C ASN A 39 6.65 5.46 -3.48
N GLU A 40 6.95 5.31 -4.78
CA GLU A 40 8.33 5.26 -5.29
C GLU A 40 9.09 6.55 -5.00
N LEU A 41 8.47 7.70 -5.26
CA LEU A 41 9.03 9.02 -4.94
C LEU A 41 9.22 9.21 -3.42
N GLY A 42 8.25 8.77 -2.63
CA GLY A 42 8.30 8.79 -1.17
C GLY A 42 9.50 8.02 -0.64
N ILE A 43 9.68 6.77 -1.11
CA ILE A 43 10.81 5.92 -0.70
C ILE A 43 12.15 6.46 -1.21
N SER A 44 12.21 7.03 -2.41
CA SER A 44 13.45 7.59 -2.95
C SER A 44 13.95 8.76 -2.09
N HIS A 45 13.05 9.64 -1.65
CA HIS A 45 13.36 10.78 -0.80
C HIS A 45 13.47 10.47 0.68
N PHE A 46 12.82 9.43 1.20
CA PHE A 46 12.89 9.08 2.62
C PHE A 46 14.35 8.82 3.05
N PRO A 47 14.83 9.33 4.19
CA PRO A 47 16.21 9.12 4.63
C PRO A 47 16.49 7.63 4.95
N GLY A 48 17.77 7.27 4.93
CA GLY A 48 18.23 5.92 5.28
C GLY A 48 18.38 4.95 4.11
N GLU A 49 18.90 3.77 4.43
CA GLU A 49 19.22 2.73 3.44
C GLU A 49 17.98 1.93 3.02
N VAL A 50 17.91 1.63 1.72
CA VAL A 50 16.83 0.79 1.15
C VAL A 50 17.07 -0.66 1.56
N HIS A 51 16.08 -1.25 2.22
CA HIS A 51 15.97 -2.68 2.43
C HIS A 51 15.03 -3.30 1.40
N GLU A 52 15.46 -4.41 0.79
CA GLU A 52 14.72 -5.07 -0.27
C GLU A 52 14.25 -6.47 0.15
N TYR A 53 12.96 -6.74 -0.10
CA TYR A 53 12.38 -8.06 0.06
C TYR A 53 11.81 -8.57 -1.26
N LEU A 54 12.38 -9.66 -1.76
CA LEU A 54 11.83 -10.41 -2.88
C LEU A 54 10.75 -11.37 -2.40
N ALA A 55 9.63 -11.41 -3.10
CA ALA A 55 8.54 -12.34 -2.84
C ALA A 55 8.93 -13.76 -3.25
N ALA A 56 8.25 -14.76 -2.69
CA ALA A 56 8.36 -16.14 -3.13
C ALA A 56 7.06 -16.54 -3.82
N ASP A 57 7.09 -16.60 -5.15
CA ASP A 57 5.95 -16.94 -5.97
C ASP A 57 5.94 -18.45 -6.28
N LYS A 58 4.74 -19.03 -6.36
CA LYS A 58 4.50 -20.43 -6.68
C LYS A 58 3.36 -20.54 -7.68
N ALA A 59 3.52 -21.31 -8.75
CA ALA A 59 2.40 -21.73 -9.58
C ALA A 59 1.56 -22.74 -8.79
N ILE A 60 0.23 -22.64 -8.92
CA ILE A 60 -0.69 -23.65 -8.43
C ILE A 60 -1.04 -24.50 -9.64
N GLU A 61 -0.55 -25.73 -9.69
CA GLU A 61 -0.97 -26.69 -10.70
C GLU A 61 -2.40 -27.13 -10.36
N ASP A 62 -3.34 -27.02 -11.31
CA ASP A 62 -4.58 -27.79 -11.23
C ASP A 62 -4.21 -29.29 -11.22
N ASP A 63 -5.02 -30.15 -10.59
CA ASP A 63 -4.90 -31.63 -10.58
C ASP A 63 -5.10 -32.25 -12.00
N GLN A 64 -4.41 -31.73 -13.01
CA GLN A 64 -4.41 -32.24 -14.37
C GLN A 64 -3.43 -33.41 -14.46
N PRO A 65 -3.81 -34.51 -15.15
CA PRO A 65 -2.92 -35.66 -15.33
C PRO A 65 -1.59 -35.24 -15.99
N ILE A 66 -0.53 -35.88 -15.50
CA ILE A 66 0.90 -35.57 -15.72
C ILE A 66 1.28 -35.36 -17.20
N GLU A 67 0.50 -35.93 -18.13
CA GLU A 67 0.73 -35.93 -19.57
C GLU A 67 0.45 -34.57 -20.24
N ASN A 68 -0.28 -33.65 -19.59
CA ASN A 68 -0.57 -32.30 -20.10
C ASN A 68 0.26 -31.19 -19.41
N ARG A 69 1.39 -31.52 -18.76
CA ARG A 69 2.35 -30.56 -18.18
C ARG A 69 3.15 -29.81 -19.25
N GLY A 70 2.47 -29.27 -20.25
CA GLY A 70 3.05 -28.38 -21.25
C GLY A 70 3.54 -27.10 -20.59
N ASN A 71 4.87 -26.93 -20.57
CA ASN A 71 5.61 -25.76 -20.08
C ASN A 71 5.38 -25.42 -18.61
N SER A 72 6.30 -25.86 -17.73
CA SER A 72 6.52 -25.21 -16.45
C SER A 72 6.60 -23.70 -16.68
N ILE A 73 5.63 -22.95 -16.16
CA ILE A 73 5.59 -21.49 -16.27
C ILE A 73 6.94 -20.98 -15.76
N SER A 74 7.68 -20.25 -16.61
CA SER A 74 8.99 -19.73 -16.21
C SER A 74 8.82 -18.77 -15.03
N ASN A 75 9.72 -18.85 -14.05
CA ASN A 75 9.68 -17.99 -12.87
C ASN A 75 9.66 -16.50 -13.26
N GLU A 76 10.28 -16.13 -14.37
CA GLU A 76 10.30 -14.75 -14.90
C GLU A 76 8.90 -14.24 -15.28
N ASN A 77 8.06 -15.09 -15.88
CA ASN A 77 6.68 -14.73 -16.24
C ASN A 77 5.84 -14.46 -14.98
N MET A 78 6.13 -15.12 -13.86
CA MET A 78 5.43 -14.92 -12.59
C MET A 78 5.88 -13.64 -11.87
N GLN A 79 7.17 -13.33 -11.94
CA GLN A 79 7.75 -12.12 -11.34
C GLN A 79 7.24 -10.83 -12.00
N ALA A 80 6.94 -10.89 -13.30
CA ALA A 80 6.38 -9.76 -14.04
C ALA A 80 4.91 -9.47 -13.70
N LEU A 81 4.18 -10.41 -13.07
CA LEU A 81 2.79 -10.21 -12.70
C LEU A 81 2.67 -9.37 -11.42
N ASN A 82 1.92 -8.27 -11.54
CA ASN A 82 1.60 -7.38 -10.42
C ASN A 82 0.08 -7.16 -10.32
N PRO A 83 -0.72 -8.22 -10.04
CA PRO A 83 -2.16 -8.08 -9.93
C PRO A 83 -2.53 -7.22 -8.70
N PRO A 84 -3.63 -6.46 -8.72
CA PRO A 84 -4.02 -5.56 -7.63
C PRO A 84 -4.22 -6.24 -6.27
N SER A 85 -4.59 -7.52 -6.27
CA SER A 85 -4.81 -8.32 -5.06
C SER A 85 -3.53 -8.83 -4.39
N LEU A 86 -2.36 -8.70 -5.04
CA LEU A 86 -1.08 -9.15 -4.51
C LEU A 86 -0.15 -7.98 -4.20
N PRO A 87 0.66 -8.07 -3.14
CA PRO A 87 1.77 -7.15 -2.93
C PRO A 87 2.79 -7.30 -4.07
N PRO A 88 3.62 -6.27 -4.29
CA PRO A 88 4.62 -6.29 -5.35
C PRO A 88 5.63 -7.42 -5.12
N PHE A 89 6.14 -7.98 -6.22
CA PHE A 89 7.18 -9.01 -6.17
C PHE A 89 8.43 -8.49 -5.46
N LYS A 90 8.87 -7.28 -5.82
CA LYS A 90 9.98 -6.58 -5.20
C LYS A 90 9.43 -5.48 -4.29
N LEU A 91 9.73 -5.57 -3.00
CA LEU A 91 9.30 -4.61 -2.00
C LEU A 91 10.53 -3.87 -1.45
N GLN A 92 10.56 -2.55 -1.62
CA GLN A 92 11.65 -1.68 -1.18
C GLN A 92 11.15 -0.73 -0.10
N LEU A 93 11.84 -0.69 1.04
CA LEU A 93 11.44 0.05 2.24
C LEU A 93 12.65 0.64 2.93
N LYS A 94 12.43 1.60 3.83
CA LYS A 94 13.48 2.20 4.67
C LYS A 94 13.03 2.19 6.13
N VAL A 95 13.98 2.19 7.06
CA VAL A 95 13.65 2.31 8.49
C VAL A 95 12.99 3.67 8.73
N GLY A 96 11.95 3.70 9.57
CA GLY A 96 11.15 4.88 9.87
C GLY A 96 10.04 5.17 8.86
N CYS A 97 10.00 4.51 7.70
CA CYS A 97 8.97 4.80 6.70
C CYS A 97 7.59 4.30 7.16
N PRO A 98 6.49 5.02 6.82
CA PRO A 98 5.15 4.53 7.09
C PRO A 98 4.77 3.39 6.11
N ILE A 99 4.06 2.39 6.62
CA ILE A 99 3.44 1.32 5.84
C ILE A 99 1.99 1.14 6.29
N MET A 100 1.15 0.51 5.46
CA MET A 100 -0.25 0.25 5.80
C MET A 100 -0.64 -1.20 5.50
N LEU A 101 -1.24 -1.87 6.49
CA LEU A 101 -1.80 -3.21 6.30
C LEU A 101 -2.96 -3.17 5.30
N LEU A 102 -2.95 -4.07 4.32
CA LEU A 102 -4.04 -4.22 3.34
C LEU A 102 -5.09 -5.25 3.72
N ARG A 103 -4.92 -5.92 4.87
CA ARG A 103 -5.84 -6.96 5.31
C ARG A 103 -5.76 -7.17 6.81
N ASN A 104 -6.78 -7.86 7.30
CA ASN A 104 -6.84 -8.28 8.70
C ASN A 104 -5.84 -9.41 8.95
N LEU A 105 -4.91 -9.19 9.86
CA LEU A 105 -4.00 -10.23 10.38
C LEU A 105 -4.44 -10.65 11.78
N GLN A 106 -4.59 -9.67 12.66
CA GLN A 106 -4.97 -9.88 14.05
C GLN A 106 -5.77 -8.67 14.55
N PRO A 107 -7.06 -8.55 14.18
CA PRO A 107 -7.87 -7.38 14.51
C PRO A 107 -7.96 -7.09 16.00
N ARG A 108 -7.90 -8.12 16.85
CA ARG A 108 -7.92 -7.99 18.31
C ARG A 108 -6.76 -7.17 18.87
N ASP A 109 -5.65 -7.13 18.15
CA ASP A 109 -4.42 -6.44 18.57
C ASP A 109 -4.15 -5.22 17.70
N GLY A 110 -5.17 -4.73 16.97
CA GLY A 110 -5.05 -3.56 16.11
C GLY A 110 -4.39 -3.82 14.75
N LEU A 111 -4.10 -5.08 14.37
CA LEU A 111 -3.57 -5.44 13.06
C LEU A 111 -4.71 -5.73 12.06
N CYS A 112 -5.45 -4.69 11.70
CA CYS A 112 -6.56 -4.74 10.76
C CYS A 112 -6.20 -4.05 9.42
N ASN A 113 -7.06 -4.22 8.43
CA ASN A 113 -6.94 -3.48 7.18
C ASN A 113 -7.00 -1.97 7.43
N GLY A 114 -6.03 -1.22 6.91
CA GLY A 114 -5.89 0.22 7.10
C GLY A 114 -5.08 0.64 8.33
N THR A 115 -4.59 -0.31 9.15
CA THR A 115 -3.66 0.04 10.24
C THR A 115 -2.37 0.60 9.65
N ARG A 116 -2.01 1.80 10.09
CA ARG A 116 -0.78 2.50 9.72
C ARG A 116 0.31 2.12 10.71
N LEU A 117 1.46 1.76 10.19
CA LEU A 117 2.61 1.36 10.98
C LEU A 117 3.83 2.18 10.56
N MET A 118 4.76 2.41 11.48
CA MET A 118 6.11 2.90 11.18
C MET A 118 7.08 1.72 11.25
N VAL A 119 7.93 1.55 10.25
CA VAL A 119 8.96 0.52 10.27
C VAL A 119 10.01 0.86 11.32
N ILE A 120 10.28 -0.07 12.23
CA ILE A 120 11.32 0.07 13.26
C ILE A 120 12.59 -0.66 12.84
N GLN A 121 12.47 -1.90 12.38
CA GLN A 121 13.60 -2.67 11.89
C GLN A 121 13.20 -3.81 10.96
N PHE A 122 14.17 -4.25 10.17
CA PHE A 122 14.03 -5.33 9.20
C PHE A 122 14.73 -6.60 9.71
N ALA A 123 14.00 -7.71 9.73
CA ALA A 123 14.56 -9.04 9.96
C ALA A 123 14.25 -9.96 8.76
N THR A 124 14.98 -11.06 8.60
CA THR A 124 14.93 -11.89 7.38
C THR A 124 13.52 -12.30 6.93
N ARG A 125 12.59 -12.52 7.87
CA ARG A 125 11.22 -13.02 7.57
C ARG A 125 10.11 -12.20 8.22
N VAL A 126 10.47 -11.15 8.95
CA VAL A 126 9.57 -10.39 9.82
C VAL A 126 9.99 -8.93 9.79
N ILE A 127 9.02 -8.04 9.86
CA ILE A 127 9.27 -6.62 10.05
C ILE A 127 8.73 -6.23 11.39
N GLU A 128 9.57 -5.59 12.18
CA GLU A 128 9.13 -4.93 13.39
C GLU A 128 8.63 -3.55 13.03
N ALA A 129 7.42 -3.25 13.46
CA ALA A 129 6.79 -1.97 13.20
C ALA A 129 6.05 -1.48 14.44
N LYS A 130 5.85 -0.17 14.53
CA LYS A 130 5.09 0.47 15.59
C LYS A 130 3.76 0.97 15.05
N ILE A 131 2.66 0.71 15.75
CA ILE A 131 1.33 1.15 15.33
C ILE A 131 1.22 2.67 15.48
N LEU A 132 0.82 3.36 14.40
CA LEU A 132 0.67 4.80 14.38
C LEU A 132 -0.74 5.26 14.76
N ASN A 133 -1.78 4.46 14.52
CA ASN A 133 -3.17 4.90 14.69
C ASN A 133 -4.07 3.89 15.44
N GLY A 134 -5.21 4.39 15.91
CA GLY A 134 -6.23 3.59 16.57
C GLY A 134 -5.98 3.36 18.06
N SER A 135 -6.78 2.49 18.66
CA SER A 135 -6.73 2.16 20.10
C SER A 135 -5.46 1.42 20.54
N HIS A 136 -4.68 0.92 19.58
CA HIS A 136 -3.44 0.19 19.79
C HIS A 136 -2.20 0.99 19.35
N ALA A 137 -2.34 2.32 19.14
CA ALA A 137 -1.21 3.18 18.83
C ALA A 137 -0.08 3.01 19.86
N GLU A 138 1.15 3.24 19.41
CA GLU A 138 2.39 3.08 20.17
C GLU A 138 2.85 1.64 20.43
N ASN A 139 2.00 0.63 20.17
CA ASN A 139 2.40 -0.76 20.34
C ASN A 139 3.36 -1.23 19.24
N TYR A 140 4.37 -2.00 19.65
CA TYR A 140 5.28 -2.70 18.75
C TYR A 140 4.69 -4.03 18.30
N VAL A 141 4.79 -4.31 17.01
CA VAL A 141 4.20 -5.48 16.36
C VAL A 141 5.16 -6.09 15.36
N PHE A 142 5.02 -7.39 15.15
CA PHE A 142 5.80 -8.14 14.19
C PHE A 142 4.93 -8.56 13.02
N ILE A 143 5.28 -8.11 11.82
CA ILE A 143 4.55 -8.40 10.60
C ILE A 143 5.25 -9.54 9.86
N PRO A 144 4.65 -10.75 9.78
CA PRO A 144 5.23 -11.86 9.04
C PRO A 144 4.85 -11.81 7.56
N ARG A 145 5.62 -12.51 6.73
CA ARG A 145 5.21 -12.83 5.36
C ARG A 145 4.07 -13.84 5.34
N ILE A 146 3.04 -13.57 4.55
CA ILE A 146 1.91 -14.46 4.34
C ILE A 146 1.84 -14.90 2.89
N THR A 147 1.16 -16.01 2.62
CA THR A 147 0.86 -16.44 1.26
C THR A 147 -0.49 -15.86 0.83
N LEU A 148 -0.51 -15.24 -0.33
CA LEU A 148 -1.68 -14.64 -0.97
C LEU A 148 -1.91 -15.29 -2.32
N GLN A 149 -3.16 -15.48 -2.69
CA GLN A 149 -3.58 -15.99 -4.00
C GLN A 149 -4.46 -14.92 -4.65
N PRO A 150 -4.16 -14.52 -5.89
CA PRO A 150 -5.03 -13.63 -6.63
C PRO A 150 -6.31 -14.37 -7.02
N SER A 151 -7.35 -13.62 -7.38
CA SER A 151 -8.54 -14.22 -7.97
C SER A 151 -8.23 -14.79 -9.36
N VAL A 152 -8.99 -15.81 -9.78
CA VAL A 152 -8.76 -16.53 -11.04
C VAL A 152 -8.80 -15.62 -12.28
N SER A 153 -9.49 -14.47 -12.19
CA SER A 153 -9.57 -13.48 -13.27
C SER A 153 -8.40 -12.49 -13.33
N GLU A 154 -7.57 -12.40 -12.29
CA GLU A 154 -6.50 -11.38 -12.20
C GLU A 154 -5.18 -11.83 -12.80
N THR A 155 -4.97 -13.13 -12.95
CA THR A 155 -3.73 -13.70 -13.50
C THR A 155 -4.03 -14.73 -14.59
N PRO A 156 -3.18 -14.86 -15.62
CA PRO A 156 -3.38 -15.81 -16.71
C PRO A 156 -3.28 -17.28 -16.28
N PHE A 157 -2.80 -17.54 -15.06
CA PHE A 157 -2.70 -18.86 -14.44
C PHE A 157 -2.83 -18.71 -12.91
N GLN A 158 -3.19 -19.80 -12.22
CA GLN A 158 -3.25 -19.78 -10.77
C GLN A 158 -1.85 -19.70 -10.17
N MET A 159 -1.66 -18.77 -9.23
CA MET A 159 -0.41 -18.60 -8.52
C MET A 159 -0.64 -18.21 -7.06
N ALA A 160 0.39 -18.37 -6.24
CA ALA A 160 0.44 -17.87 -4.89
C ALA A 160 1.72 -17.07 -4.68
N ARG A 161 1.60 -15.88 -4.09
CA ARG A 161 2.73 -15.02 -3.72
C ARG A 161 2.90 -15.00 -2.22
N ARG A 162 4.08 -15.38 -1.74
CA ARG A 162 4.44 -15.23 -0.33
C ARG A 162 5.24 -13.95 -0.10
N GLN A 163 4.58 -12.97 0.51
CA GLN A 163 5.13 -11.63 0.75
C GLN A 163 4.43 -10.99 1.96
N PHE A 164 4.91 -9.82 2.41
CA PHE A 164 4.25 -9.10 3.47
C PHE A 164 2.89 -8.51 3.03
N PRO A 165 1.87 -8.55 3.90
CA PRO A 165 0.49 -8.15 3.60
C PRO A 165 0.22 -6.64 3.74
N TYR A 166 1.17 -5.82 3.30
CA TYR A 166 1.09 -4.35 3.38
C TYR A 166 1.68 -3.73 2.12
N VAL A 167 1.42 -2.43 1.93
CA VAL A 167 2.06 -1.62 0.88
C VAL A 167 3.05 -0.64 1.53
N GLY A 168 4.23 -0.50 0.92
CA GLY A 168 5.21 0.54 1.27
C GLY A 168 4.72 1.94 0.89
N ILE A 169 4.83 2.89 1.83
CA ILE A 169 4.26 4.26 1.86
C ILE A 169 2.98 4.41 1.04
N ASP A 170 1.87 3.79 1.44
CA ASP A 170 0.57 4.01 0.80
C ASP A 170 -0.07 5.33 1.27
N LEU A 171 -0.32 6.20 0.31
CA LEU A 171 -1.04 7.45 0.47
C LEU A 171 -2.47 7.30 -0.08
N ARG A 172 -3.10 6.23 0.43
CA ARG A 172 -4.47 5.68 0.37
C ARG A 172 -5.15 5.63 -1.04
N ASN A 173 -5.47 4.42 -1.50
CA ASN A 173 -6.35 4.10 -2.66
C ASN A 173 -7.80 3.75 -2.22
N HIS A 174 -8.89 3.83 -3.01
CA HIS A 174 -9.15 3.47 -4.44
C HIS A 174 -10.25 4.32 -5.16
N VAL A 175 -10.10 4.45 -6.51
CA VAL A 175 -11.00 4.47 -7.72
C VAL A 175 -12.35 5.22 -7.73
N PHE A 176 -12.34 6.52 -8.06
CA PHE A 176 -13.55 7.40 -8.13
C PHE A 176 -14.79 6.72 -8.73
N SER A 177 -15.64 6.22 -7.84
CA SER A 177 -17.05 5.91 -8.05
C SER A 177 -17.87 6.57 -6.94
N HIS A 178 -19.20 6.61 -7.11
CA HIS A 178 -20.11 7.37 -6.24
C HIS A 178 -19.86 7.12 -4.74
N GLY A 179 -19.69 8.19 -3.96
CA GLY A 179 -19.48 8.13 -2.50
C GLY A 179 -18.02 8.10 -2.03
N GLN A 180 -17.03 8.02 -2.92
CA GLN A 180 -15.64 7.90 -2.48
C GLN A 180 -14.95 9.20 -2.08
N LEU A 181 -15.29 10.33 -2.69
CA LEU A 181 -14.84 11.63 -2.17
C LEU A 181 -15.32 11.80 -0.73
N TYR A 182 -16.56 11.39 -0.45
CA TYR A 182 -17.11 11.37 0.90
C TYR A 182 -16.31 10.42 1.82
N VAL A 183 -16.02 9.18 1.37
CA VAL A 183 -15.19 8.24 2.15
C VAL A 183 -13.79 8.83 2.42
N ALA A 184 -13.11 9.37 1.40
CA ALA A 184 -11.82 10.02 1.48
C ALA A 184 -11.78 11.14 2.53
N LEU A 185 -12.76 12.05 2.48
CA LEU A 185 -12.91 13.15 3.42
C LEU A 185 -13.25 12.64 4.83
N SER A 186 -14.08 11.59 4.95
CA SER A 186 -14.45 10.98 6.24
C SER A 186 -13.29 10.33 6.98
N ARG A 187 -12.18 10.01 6.29
CA ARG A 187 -10.96 9.46 6.92
C ARG A 187 -10.14 10.52 7.65
N CYS A 188 -10.42 11.80 7.44
CA CYS A 188 -9.75 12.88 8.14
C CYS A 188 -10.57 13.28 9.38
N THR A 189 -9.94 13.30 10.54
CA THR A 189 -10.61 13.64 11.81
C THR A 189 -10.84 15.14 12.00
N SER A 190 -10.17 15.98 11.19
CA SER A 190 -10.28 17.44 11.24
C SER A 190 -10.34 18.02 9.83
N SER A 191 -11.37 18.83 9.56
CA SER A 191 -11.57 19.53 8.28
C SER A 191 -10.43 20.47 7.93
N ASN A 192 -9.82 21.10 8.95
CA ASN A 192 -8.73 22.07 8.77
C ASN A 192 -7.41 21.41 8.30
N ARG A 193 -7.34 20.08 8.33
CA ARG A 193 -6.18 19.29 7.90
C ARG A 193 -6.39 18.64 6.53
N ILE A 194 -7.48 18.98 5.85
CA ILE A 194 -7.78 18.48 4.51
C ILE A 194 -7.25 19.49 3.50
N SER A 195 -6.43 19.01 2.57
CA SER A 195 -6.03 19.76 1.38
C SER A 195 -6.45 18.95 0.16
N VAL A 196 -7.21 19.59 -0.74
CA VAL A 196 -7.61 18.98 -2.03
C VAL A 196 -6.73 19.58 -3.10
N LEU A 197 -6.08 18.74 -3.89
CA LEU A 197 -5.35 19.18 -5.08
C LEU A 197 -6.31 19.15 -6.27
N LEU A 198 -6.42 20.27 -6.97
CA LEU A 198 -7.22 20.44 -8.18
C LEU A 198 -6.31 20.51 -9.41
N GLY A 199 -6.90 20.33 -10.60
CA GLY A 199 -6.16 20.24 -11.86
C GLY A 199 -5.39 21.51 -12.19
N ASN A 200 -5.96 22.68 -11.90
CA ASN A 200 -5.29 23.97 -11.98
C ASN A 200 -5.26 24.66 -10.60
N GLU A 201 -4.28 25.55 -10.38
CA GLU A 201 -4.16 26.32 -9.13
C GLU A 201 -5.31 27.32 -8.93
N ASP A 202 -5.97 27.74 -10.01
CA ASP A 202 -7.10 28.68 -9.99
C ASP A 202 -8.47 28.00 -9.84
N ASP A 203 -8.52 26.66 -9.86
CA ASP A 203 -9.77 25.93 -9.71
C ASP A 203 -10.18 25.94 -8.23
N ASP A 204 -11.46 26.24 -7.96
CA ASP A 204 -12.07 26.19 -6.62
C ASP A 204 -13.08 25.03 -6.48
N LYS A 205 -13.29 24.26 -7.56
CA LYS A 205 -14.27 23.19 -7.68
C LYS A 205 -13.78 22.07 -8.60
N THR A 206 -14.31 20.88 -8.40
CA THR A 206 -14.09 19.72 -9.28
C THR A 206 -15.40 19.06 -9.66
N THR A 207 -15.44 18.45 -10.83
CA THR A 207 -16.63 17.77 -11.34
C THR A 207 -16.77 16.40 -10.68
N ASN A 208 -17.85 16.22 -9.92
CA ASN A 208 -18.23 14.90 -9.41
C ASN A 208 -18.95 14.11 -10.52
N VAL A 209 -18.28 13.10 -11.09
CA VAL A 209 -18.87 12.23 -12.13
C VAL A 209 -19.54 11.04 -11.45
N VAL A 210 -20.85 10.93 -11.61
CA VAL A 210 -21.66 9.82 -11.09
C VAL A 210 -22.09 8.95 -12.26
N TYR A 211 -21.64 7.70 -12.26
CA TYR A 211 -22.08 6.68 -13.21
C TYR A 211 -23.38 6.04 -12.69
N PRO A 212 -24.53 6.22 -13.38
CA PRO A 212 -25.80 5.63 -12.95
C PRO A 212 -25.75 4.11 -12.83
N GLU A 213 -24.89 3.45 -13.59
CA GLU A 213 -24.72 2.00 -13.62
C GLU A 213 -24.16 1.42 -12.30
N VAL A 214 -23.62 2.27 -11.42
CA VAL A 214 -23.05 1.89 -10.11
C VAL A 214 -24.03 2.16 -8.96
N LEU A 215 -25.18 2.78 -9.24
CA LEU A 215 -26.28 3.02 -8.30
C LEU A 215 -27.32 1.89 -8.42
N LEU A 216 -26.91 0.65 -8.11
CA LEU A 216 -27.80 -0.51 -7.98
C LEU A 216 -27.84 -0.98 -6.52
#